data_AF-A0AAV6CZV1-F1
#
_entry.id   AF-A0AAV6CZV1-F1
#
_cell.length_a   1.000
_cell.length_b   1.000
_cell.length_c   1.000
_cell.angle_alpha   90.00
_cell.angle_beta   90.00
_cell.angle_gamma   90.00
#
_symmetry.space_group_name_H-M   'P 1'
#
loop_
_entity.id
_entity.type
_entity.pdbx_description
1 polymer ?
#
loop_
_entity_poly.entity_id
_entity_poly.type
_entity_poly.pdbx_seq_one_letter_code
_entity_poly.pdbx_strand_id
1 'polypeptide(L)'
;MTETSPTPQDARALLEEAKGRAATVRRSERQLRWTLVVAAAMYAVAGFLLSFNPRQGNQLIGTALLVTFLLALAAGIYLGWRVKAWSRSAVLWFVGSLAAFLVWNGAVIWVSVATGWWRPGSAGIHFGISSAVALIPLLLGAWLFGRR
;
A
#
# COMPACT_ATOMS: atom_id res chain seq x y z
N MET A 1 33.15 27.07 -26.95
CA MET A 1 31.96 26.21 -27.05
C MET A 1 30.77 27.14 -27.07
N THR A 2 30.19 27.37 -28.24
CA THR A 2 29.01 28.22 -28.42
C THR A 2 27.81 27.46 -27.89
N GLU A 3 27.26 27.89 -26.74
CA GLU A 3 25.93 27.47 -26.33
C GLU A 3 24.94 28.04 -27.37
N THR A 4 24.53 27.19 -28.31
CA THR A 4 23.45 27.49 -29.23
C THR A 4 22.17 27.56 -28.42
N SER A 5 21.68 28.78 -28.19
CA SER A 5 20.37 29.01 -27.60
C SER A 5 19.31 28.17 -28.34
N PRO A 6 18.49 27.38 -27.63
CA PRO A 6 17.56 26.46 -28.26
C PRO A 6 16.60 27.23 -29.18
N THR A 7 16.38 26.70 -30.38
CA THR A 7 15.42 27.33 -31.30
C THR A 7 14.01 27.23 -30.71
N PRO A 8 13.07 28.12 -31.08
CA PRO A 8 11.69 28.02 -30.63
C PRO A 8 11.02 26.68 -30.95
N GLN A 9 11.49 25.97 -31.98
CA GLN A 9 11.04 24.63 -32.32
C GLN A 9 11.59 23.58 -31.34
N ASP A 10 12.88 23.66 -31.00
CA ASP A 10 13.50 22.79 -29.98
C ASP A 10 12.86 22.98 -28.61
N ALA A 11 12.55 24.24 -28.24
CA ALA A 11 11.87 24.55 -26.98
C ALA A 11 10.46 23.94 -26.92
N ARG A 12 9.71 23.93 -28.03
CA ARG A 12 8.40 23.29 -28.12
C ARG A 12 8.50 21.77 -28.05
N ALA A 13 9.47 21.18 -28.75
CA ALA A 13 9.71 19.74 -28.72
C ALA A 13 10.07 19.26 -27.30
N LEU A 14 10.96 19.96 -26.61
CA LEU A 14 11.34 19.69 -25.22
C LEU A 14 10.15 19.84 -24.25
N LEU A 15 9.28 20.84 -24.47
CA LEU A 15 8.08 21.03 -23.66
C LEU A 15 7.10 19.87 -23.83
N GLU A 16 6.84 19.42 -25.06
CA GLU A 16 5.94 18.30 -25.33
C GLU A 16 6.50 16.98 -24.77
N GLU A 17 7.81 16.76 -24.87
CA GLU A 17 8.45 15.61 -24.24
C GLU A 17 8.35 15.65 -22.71
N ALA A 18 8.56 16.82 -22.10
CA ALA A 18 8.41 17.02 -20.66
C ALA A 18 6.95 16.77 -20.21
N LYS A 19 5.95 17.24 -20.97
CA LYS A 19 4.54 16.94 -20.72
C LYS A 19 4.24 15.45 -20.82
N GLY A 20 4.77 14.77 -21.84
CA GLY A 20 4.61 13.32 -22.01
C GLY A 20 5.19 12.52 -20.84
N ARG A 21 6.40 12.89 -20.38
CA ARG A 21 7.01 12.29 -19.17
C ARG A 21 6.18 12.57 -17.93
N ALA A 22 5.74 13.81 -17.71
CA ALA A 22 4.91 14.19 -16.57
C ALA A 22 3.59 13.42 -16.52
N ALA A 23 2.91 13.24 -17.67
CA ALA A 23 1.69 12.45 -17.76
C ALA A 23 1.92 10.98 -17.40
N THR A 24 3.06 10.41 -17.83
CA THR A 24 3.44 9.02 -17.53
C THR A 24 3.75 8.83 -16.03
N VAL A 25 4.45 9.79 -15.42
CA VAL A 25 4.69 9.79 -13.96
C VAL A 25 3.37 9.88 -13.20
N ARG A 26 2.48 10.79 -13.57
CA ARG A 26 1.18 10.96 -12.87
C ARG A 26 0.29 9.71 -12.96
N ARG A 27 0.27 9.04 -14.11
CA ARG A 27 -0.44 7.75 -14.26
C ARG A 27 0.15 6.68 -13.35
N SER A 28 1.47 6.64 -13.23
CA SER A 28 2.19 5.68 -12.39
C SER A 28 1.97 5.94 -10.90
N GLU A 29 1.99 7.20 -10.46
CA GLU A 29 1.66 7.60 -9.09
C GLU A 29 0.22 7.23 -8.71
N ARG A 30 -0.73 7.40 -9.65
CA ARG A 30 -2.12 6.95 -9.46
C ARG A 30 -2.20 5.44 -9.26
N GLN A 31 -1.41 4.65 -9.98
CA GLN A 31 -1.38 3.19 -9.79
C GLN A 31 -0.83 2.81 -8.42
N LEU A 32 0.24 3.46 -7.96
CA LEU A 32 0.81 3.24 -6.62
C LEU A 32 -0.16 3.57 -5.50
N ARG A 33 -0.91 4.66 -5.64
CA ARG A 33 -2.02 4.99 -4.74
C ARG A 33 -3.00 3.82 -4.64
N TRP A 34 -3.43 3.27 -5.78
CA TRP A 34 -4.37 2.15 -5.79
C TRP A 34 -3.77 0.89 -5.17
N THR A 35 -2.48 0.64 -5.34
CA THR A 35 -1.81 -0.48 -4.66
C THR A 35 -1.90 -0.36 -3.14
N LEU A 36 -1.68 0.83 -2.58
CA LEU A 36 -1.82 1.07 -1.14
C LEU A 36 -3.27 0.96 -0.66
N VAL A 37 -4.24 1.44 -1.45
CA VAL A 37 -5.67 1.32 -1.13
C VAL A 37 -6.11 -0.14 -1.13
N VAL A 38 -5.68 -0.92 -2.13
CA VAL A 38 -5.97 -2.36 -2.19
C VAL A 38 -5.35 -3.06 -0.99
N ALA A 39 -4.08 -2.80 -0.68
CA ALA A 39 -3.42 -3.37 0.50
C ALA A 39 -4.19 -3.05 1.80
N ALA A 40 -4.62 -1.80 1.98
CA ALA A 40 -5.41 -1.37 3.13
C ALA A 40 -6.77 -2.07 3.19
N ALA A 41 -7.50 -2.13 2.07
CA ALA A 41 -8.80 -2.79 2.01
C ALA A 41 -8.72 -4.27 2.36
N MET A 42 -7.73 -4.98 1.82
CA MET A 42 -7.53 -6.41 2.06
C MET A 42 -7.17 -6.68 3.52
N TYR A 43 -6.31 -5.85 4.10
CA TYR A 43 -5.95 -5.96 5.50
C TYR A 43 -7.13 -5.61 6.43
N ALA A 44 -7.98 -4.66 6.05
CA ALA A 44 -9.22 -4.35 6.78
C ALA A 44 -10.19 -5.55 6.77
N VAL A 45 -10.35 -6.23 5.64
CA VAL A 45 -11.17 -7.45 5.52
C VAL A 45 -10.61 -8.56 6.43
N ALA A 46 -9.29 -8.76 6.42
CA ALA A 46 -8.64 -9.74 7.30
C ALA A 46 -8.85 -9.40 8.78
N GLY A 47 -8.65 -8.13 9.15
CA GLY A 47 -8.96 -7.56 10.47
C GLY A 47 -10.38 -7.87 10.92
N PHE A 48 -11.35 -7.52 10.08
CA PHE A 48 -12.77 -7.76 10.34
C PHE A 48 -13.07 -9.25 10.55
N LEU A 49 -12.68 -10.12 9.61
CA LEU A 49 -12.95 -11.56 9.67
C LEU A 49 -12.40 -12.21 10.95
N LEU A 50 -11.17 -11.84 11.32
CA LEU A 50 -10.49 -12.39 12.50
C LEU A 50 -11.04 -11.81 13.81
N SER A 51 -11.58 -10.60 13.80
CA SER A 51 -12.24 -10.00 14.97
C SER A 51 -13.53 -10.70 15.38
N PHE A 52 -14.33 -11.18 14.42
CA PHE A 52 -15.62 -11.82 14.70
C PHE A 52 -15.52 -13.29 15.09
N ASN A 53 -14.42 -13.95 14.74
CA ASN A 53 -14.22 -15.35 15.10
C ASN A 53 -12.73 -15.63 15.35
N PRO A 54 -12.21 -15.20 16.50
CA PRO A 54 -10.79 -15.33 16.83
C PRO A 54 -10.34 -16.78 17.08
N ARG A 55 -11.26 -17.77 17.06
CA ARG A 55 -10.94 -19.17 17.33
C ARG A 55 -10.27 -19.80 16.10
N GLN A 56 -9.04 -20.27 16.30
CA GLN A 56 -8.33 -21.11 15.33
C GLN A 56 -9.15 -22.37 15.05
N GLY A 57 -9.56 -22.58 13.79
CA GLY A 57 -10.23 -23.82 13.37
C GLY A 57 -11.43 -23.66 12.44
N ASN A 58 -11.96 -22.45 12.24
CA ASN A 58 -13.02 -22.24 11.25
C ASN A 58 -12.44 -22.26 9.83
N GLN A 59 -12.60 -23.39 9.14
CA GLN A 59 -12.12 -23.60 7.78
C GLN A 59 -12.61 -22.52 6.81
N LEU A 60 -13.85 -22.04 6.93
CA LEU A 60 -14.39 -21.00 6.06
C LEU A 60 -13.63 -19.68 6.19
N ILE A 61 -13.21 -19.31 7.40
CA ILE A 61 -12.45 -18.07 7.64
C ILE A 61 -11.00 -18.25 7.17
N GLY A 62 -10.41 -19.42 7.40
CA GLY A 62 -9.10 -19.76 6.85
C GLY A 62 -9.08 -19.68 5.32
N THR A 63 -10.09 -20.26 4.65
CA THR A 63 -10.25 -20.20 3.19
C THR A 63 -10.51 -18.77 2.71
N ALA A 64 -11.38 -18.01 3.38
CA ALA A 64 -11.64 -16.62 3.03
C ALA A 64 -10.37 -15.75 3.14
N LEU A 65 -9.57 -15.93 4.19
CA LEU A 65 -8.28 -15.26 4.35
C LEU A 65 -7.29 -15.66 3.25
N LEU A 66 -7.19 -16.95 2.94
CA LEU A 66 -6.30 -17.43 1.87
C LEU A 66 -6.69 -16.82 0.51
N VAL A 67 -7.97 -16.86 0.14
CA VAL A 67 -8.48 -16.25 -1.10
C VAL A 67 -8.18 -14.75 -1.11
N THR A 68 -8.41 -14.07 0.02
CA THR A 68 -8.09 -12.65 0.20
C THR A 68 -6.59 -12.40 -0.05
N PHE A 69 -5.69 -13.17 0.56
CA PHE A 69 -4.25 -13.03 0.31
C PHE A 69 -3.84 -13.29 -1.13
N LEU A 70 -4.39 -14.32 -1.79
CA LEU A 70 -4.08 -14.65 -3.18
C LEU A 70 -4.55 -13.54 -4.14
N LEU A 71 -5.76 -13.01 -3.93
CA LEU A 71 -6.27 -11.87 -4.70
C LEU A 71 -5.42 -10.60 -4.47
N ALA A 72 -5.01 -10.34 -3.23
CA ALA A 72 -4.15 -9.21 -2.90
C ALA A 72 -2.77 -9.32 -3.57
N LEU A 73 -2.18 -10.52 -3.56
CA LEU A 73 -0.90 -10.80 -4.20
C LEU A 73 -1.00 -10.61 -5.72
N ALA A 74 -2.03 -11.19 -6.34
CA ALA A 74 -2.27 -11.04 -7.79
C ALA A 74 -2.48 -9.57 -8.18
N ALA A 75 -3.29 -8.82 -7.41
CA ALA A 75 -3.51 -7.40 -7.62
C ALA A 75 -2.23 -6.58 -7.43
N GLY A 76 -1.43 -6.90 -6.41
CA GLY A 76 -0.14 -6.25 -6.15
C GLY A 76 0.87 -6.48 -7.27
N ILE A 77 1.00 -7.71 -7.76
CA ILE A 77 1.86 -8.06 -8.91
C ILE A 77 1.35 -7.35 -10.17
N TYR A 78 0.05 -7.40 -10.46
CA TYR A 78 -0.54 -6.75 -11.61
C TYR A 78 -0.32 -5.24 -11.59
N LEU A 79 -0.60 -4.58 -10.46
CA LEU A 79 -0.41 -3.13 -10.32
C LEU A 79 1.08 -2.77 -10.40
N GLY A 80 1.95 -3.54 -9.74
CA GLY A 80 3.40 -3.34 -9.76
C GLY A 80 4.00 -3.45 -11.17
N TRP A 81 3.60 -4.46 -11.95
CA TRP A 81 4.00 -4.60 -13.36
C TRP A 81 3.62 -3.35 -14.16
N ARG A 82 2.45 -2.76 -13.90
CA ARG A 82 1.93 -1.63 -14.67
C ARG A 82 2.64 -0.31 -14.40
N VAL A 83 3.43 -0.21 -13.32
CA VAL A 83 4.19 0.99 -12.97
C VAL A 83 5.45 1.10 -13.85
N LYS A 84 5.40 2.00 -14.83
CA LYS A 84 6.49 2.18 -15.82
C LYS A 84 7.45 3.33 -15.51
N ALA A 85 7.06 4.28 -14.65
CA ALA A 85 7.87 5.43 -14.30
C ALA A 85 7.67 5.82 -12.83
N TRP A 86 8.74 6.21 -12.15
CA TRP A 86 8.71 6.47 -10.71
C TRP A 86 9.29 7.86 -10.42
N SER A 87 8.59 8.66 -9.61
CA SER A 87 9.22 9.82 -8.96
C SER A 87 9.94 9.35 -7.70
N ARG A 88 11.09 9.95 -7.37
CA ARG A 88 11.84 9.60 -6.12
C ARG A 88 10.95 9.74 -4.89
N SER A 89 10.12 10.79 -4.89
CA SER A 89 9.20 11.06 -3.80
C SER A 89 8.07 10.02 -3.71
N ALA A 90 7.58 9.51 -4.84
CA ALA A 90 6.59 8.45 -4.87
C ALA A 90 7.15 7.13 -4.30
N VAL A 91 8.37 6.77 -4.67
CA VAL A 91 9.04 5.58 -4.12
C VAL A 91 9.18 5.70 -2.60
N LEU A 92 9.64 6.85 -2.10
CA LEU A 92 9.82 7.09 -0.67
C LEU A 92 8.51 6.96 0.10
N TRP A 93 7.41 7.54 -0.38
CA TRP A 93 6.10 7.42 0.27
C TRP A 93 5.56 6.00 0.24
N PHE A 94 5.68 5.32 -0.91
CA PHE A 94 5.21 3.95 -1.05
C PHE A 94 5.97 3.01 -0.11
N VAL A 95 7.30 3.05 -0.15
CA VAL A 95 8.17 2.21 0.69
C VAL A 95 8.02 2.58 2.17
N GLY A 96 7.97 3.88 2.49
CA GLY A 96 7.79 4.36 3.86
C GLY A 96 6.47 3.90 4.47
N SER A 97 5.35 4.03 3.74
CA SER A 97 4.04 3.55 4.18
C SER A 97 4.03 2.04 4.39
N LEU A 98 4.65 1.27 3.47
CA LEU A 98 4.72 -0.18 3.58
C LEU A 98 5.60 -0.62 4.75
N ALA A 99 6.76 0.01 4.93
CA ALA A 99 7.67 -0.27 6.04
C ALA A 99 7.01 0.04 7.39
N ALA A 100 6.34 1.19 7.53
CA ALA A 100 5.61 1.53 8.75
C ALA A 100 4.49 0.54 9.05
N PHE A 101 3.73 0.11 8.03
CA PHE A 101 2.72 -0.93 8.16
C PHE A 101 3.30 -2.27 8.65
N LEU A 102 4.42 -2.71 8.06
CA LEU A 102 5.09 -3.96 8.41
C LEU A 102 5.68 -3.91 9.84
N VAL A 103 6.32 -2.79 10.20
CA VAL A 103 6.88 -2.58 11.55
C VAL A 103 5.79 -2.61 12.60
N TRP A 104 4.65 -1.93 12.37
CA TRP A 104 3.51 -1.97 13.27
C TRP A 104 3.00 -3.41 13.47
N ASN A 105 2.81 -4.14 12.37
CA ASN A 105 2.38 -5.54 12.43
C ASN A 105 3.37 -6.42 13.20
N GLY A 106 4.67 -6.30 12.90
CA GLY A 106 5.72 -7.04 13.60
C GLY A 106 5.72 -6.75 15.09
N ALA A 107 5.62 -5.47 15.48
CA ALA A 107 5.55 -5.06 16.89
C ALA A 107 4.31 -5.64 17.59
N VAL A 108 3.12 -5.55 16.98
CA VAL A 108 1.89 -6.12 17.54
C VAL A 108 2.01 -7.62 17.72
N ILE A 109 2.51 -8.35 16.70
CA ILE A 109 2.70 -9.81 16.79
C ILE A 109 3.66 -10.14 17.94
N TRP A 110 4.80 -9.46 18.01
CA TRP A 110 5.84 -9.73 19.00
C TRP A 110 5.36 -9.45 20.43
N VAL A 111 4.74 -8.28 20.66
CA VAL A 111 4.12 -7.93 21.95
C VAL A 111 3.02 -8.93 22.32
N SER A 112 2.22 -9.38 21.33
CA SER A 112 1.14 -10.33 21.57
C SER A 112 1.65 -11.69 22.01
N VAL A 113 2.75 -12.17 21.41
CA VAL A 113 3.45 -13.39 21.82
C VAL A 113 4.05 -13.22 23.22
N ALA A 114 4.75 -12.11 23.47
CA ALA A 114 5.44 -11.87 24.74
C ALA A 114 4.49 -11.73 25.94
N THR A 115 3.31 -11.13 25.74
CA THR A 115 2.37 -10.82 26.82
C THR A 115 1.18 -11.78 26.90
N GLY A 116 1.06 -12.73 25.96
CA GLY A 116 -0.12 -13.58 25.82
C GLY A 116 -1.37 -12.78 25.47
N TRP A 117 -1.21 -11.64 24.78
CA TRP A 117 -2.27 -10.66 24.51
C TRP A 117 -3.46 -11.25 23.75
N TRP A 118 -3.20 -12.27 22.93
CA TRP A 118 -4.21 -12.99 22.15
C TRP A 118 -4.83 -14.17 22.89
N ARG A 119 -4.89 -14.12 24.22
CA ARG A 119 -5.59 -15.14 25.02
C ARG A 119 -7.06 -15.27 24.57
N PRO A 120 -7.67 -16.46 24.70
CA PRO A 120 -8.92 -16.81 24.02
C PRO A 120 -10.15 -15.94 24.34
N GLY A 121 -10.12 -15.14 25.42
CA GLY A 121 -11.23 -14.29 25.84
C GLY A 121 -11.27 -12.89 25.22
N SER A 122 -10.15 -12.38 24.68
CA SER A 122 -10.05 -10.98 24.22
C SER A 122 -9.44 -10.81 22.83
N ALA A 123 -8.95 -11.88 22.19
CA ALA A 123 -8.19 -11.79 20.95
C ALA A 123 -8.93 -11.05 19.80
N GLY A 124 -10.25 -11.18 19.67
CA GLY A 124 -11.00 -10.58 18.56
C GLY A 124 -11.02 -9.04 18.58
N ILE A 125 -11.26 -8.43 19.74
CA ILE A 125 -11.29 -6.96 19.92
C ILE A 125 -9.90 -6.37 19.68
N HIS A 126 -8.88 -7.04 20.21
CA HIS A 126 -7.50 -6.60 20.13
C HIS A 126 -6.95 -6.68 18.70
N PHE A 127 -7.29 -7.77 17.99
CA PHE A 127 -6.95 -7.91 16.58
C PHE A 127 -7.60 -6.81 15.72
N GLY A 128 -8.86 -6.47 15.99
CA GLY A 128 -9.58 -5.44 15.24
C GLY A 128 -8.98 -4.05 15.42
N ILE A 129 -8.70 -3.67 16.68
CA ILE A 129 -8.08 -2.37 17.01
C ILE A 129 -6.67 -2.29 16.40
N SER A 130 -5.83 -3.31 16.63
CA SER A 130 -4.49 -3.34 16.05
C SER A 130 -4.52 -3.30 14.52
N SER A 131 -5.52 -3.95 13.92
CA SER A 131 -5.69 -3.94 12.46
C SER A 131 -6.05 -2.55 11.95
N ALA A 132 -6.98 -1.87 12.62
CA ALA A 132 -7.38 -0.50 12.26
C ALA A 132 -6.21 0.49 12.33
N VAL A 133 -5.37 0.38 13.37
CA VAL A 133 -4.18 1.25 13.50
C VAL A 133 -3.16 0.97 12.39
N ALA A 134 -2.99 -0.30 11.99
CA ALA A 134 -2.09 -0.65 10.89
C ALA A 134 -2.53 -0.03 9.55
N LEU A 135 -3.81 0.28 9.36
CA LEU A 135 -4.28 0.91 8.12
C LEU A 135 -3.78 2.36 7.97
N ILE A 136 -3.46 3.05 9.08
CA ILE A 136 -3.15 4.48 9.09
C ILE A 136 -1.98 4.83 8.14
N PRO A 137 -0.80 4.16 8.20
CA PRO A 137 0.30 4.49 7.30
C PRO A 137 -0.02 4.25 5.82
N LEU A 138 -0.83 3.22 5.50
CA LEU A 138 -1.23 2.89 4.13
C LEU A 138 -2.19 3.95 3.58
N LEU A 139 -3.20 4.34 4.38
CA LEU A 139 -4.18 5.36 4.00
C LEU A 139 -3.55 6.75 3.92
N LEU A 140 -2.64 7.08 4.84
CA LEU A 140 -1.89 8.34 4.80
C LEU A 140 -1.04 8.41 3.52
N GLY A 141 -0.31 7.34 3.18
CA GLY A 141 0.44 7.24 1.93
C GLY A 141 -0.46 7.44 0.72
N ALA A 142 -1.55 6.68 0.63
CA ALA A 142 -2.53 6.79 -0.46
C ALA A 142 -3.13 8.19 -0.60
N TRP A 143 -3.40 8.88 0.51
CA TRP A 143 -3.91 10.24 0.52
C TRP A 143 -2.87 11.26 0.04
N LEU A 144 -1.62 11.12 0.46
CA LEU A 144 -0.52 11.98 0.00
C LEU A 144 -0.29 11.87 -1.51
N PHE A 145 -0.47 10.68 -2.09
CA PHE A 145 -0.48 10.50 -3.55
C PHE A 145 -1.67 11.16 -4.24
N GLY A 146 -2.81 11.30 -3.55
CA GLY A 146 -4.00 11.93 -4.11
C GLY A 146 -3.96 13.46 -4.13
N ARG A 147 -3.06 14.07 -3.35
CA ARG A 147 -2.88 15.53 -3.28
C ARG A 147 -1.87 16.10 -4.28
N ARG A 148 -1.10 15.25 -4.95
CA ARG A 148 -0.08 15.63 -5.94
C ARG A 148 -0.61 15.44 -7.36
#